data_AF-A0A3S0CGP6-F1
#
_entry.id   AF-A0A3S0CGP6-F1
#
_cell.length_a   1.000
_cell.length_b   1.000
_cell.length_c   1.000
_cell.angle_alpha   90.00
_cell.angle_beta   90.00
_cell.angle_gamma   90.00
#
_symmetry.space_group_name_H-M   'P 1'
#
loop_
_entity.id
_entity.type
_entity.pdbx_description
1 polymer ?
#
loop_
_entity_poly.entity_id
_entity_poly.type
_entity_poly.pdbx_seq_one_letter_code
_entity_poly.pdbx_strand_id
1 'polypeptide(L)' 'MSMQTGQLQRALRHGRALWRDFTGESAYDRYVQRHRREHPDHAPMTEREFWRARARQDEENIQTGCC' A
#
# COMPACT_ATOMS: atom_id res chain seq x y z
N MET A 1 -2.38 4.61 -39.98
CA MET A 1 -2.45 3.70 -38.82
C MET A 1 -1.84 4.40 -37.60
N SER A 2 -2.57 5.27 -36.89
CA SER A 2 -1.99 6.03 -35.76
C SER A 2 -2.88 6.13 -34.51
N MET A 3 -3.92 5.30 -34.41
CA MET A 3 -4.85 5.29 -33.28
C MET A 3 -4.55 4.16 -32.29
N GLN A 4 -3.34 4.08 -31.74
CA GLN A 4 -3.02 3.01 -30.75
C GLN A 4 -2.23 3.47 -29.52
N THR A 5 -1.63 4.66 -29.52
CA THR A 5 -0.77 5.12 -28.41
C THR A 5 -1.54 5.62 -27.18
N GLY A 6 -2.72 6.23 -27.35
CA GLY A 6 -3.51 6.76 -26.22
C GLY A 6 -4.15 5.68 -25.33
N GLN A 7 -4.59 4.57 -25.93
CA GLN A 7 -5.18 3.44 -25.21
C GLN A 7 -4.12 2.69 -24.38
N LEU A 8 -2.92 2.55 -24.93
CA LEU A 8 -1.80 1.94 -24.24
C LEU A 8 -1.38 2.76 -23.01
N GLN A 9 -1.32 4.09 -23.14
CA GLN A 9 -1.01 4.97 -22.01
C GLN A 9 -2.07 4.92 -20.90
N ARG A 10 -3.36 4.83 -21.26
CA ARG A 10 -4.44 4.64 -20.28
C ARG A 10 -4.33 3.28 -19.59
N ALA A 11 -4.14 2.21 -20.35
CA ALA A 11 -3.96 0.86 -19.81
C ALA A 11 -2.75 0.77 -18.86
N LEU A 12 -1.63 1.40 -19.20
CA LEU A 12 -0.44 1.45 -18.34
C LEU A 12 -0.69 2.26 -17.06
N ARG A 13 -1.44 3.37 -17.10
CA ARG A 13 -1.82 4.11 -15.88
C ARG A 13 -2.74 3.30 -14.98
N HIS A 14 -3.72 2.60 -15.56
CA HIS A 14 -4.61 1.73 -14.81
C HIS A 14 -3.86 0.52 -14.23
N GLY A 15 -3.01 -0.12 -15.03
CA GLY A 15 -2.15 -1.22 -14.59
C GLY A 15 -1.17 -0.79 -13.50
N ARG A 16 -0.59 0.42 -13.59
CA ARG A 16 0.24 0.99 -12.52
C ARG A 16 -0.56 1.29 -11.26
N ALA A 17 -1.77 1.82 -11.37
CA ALA A 17 -2.63 2.07 -10.21
C ALA A 17 -3.03 0.76 -9.51
N LEU A 18 -3.40 -0.25 -10.29
CA LEU A 18 -3.70 -1.60 -9.80
C LEU A 18 -2.47 -2.26 -9.19
N TRP A 19 -1.31 -2.14 -9.85
CA TRP A 19 -0.04 -2.63 -9.32
C TRP A 19 0.26 -1.93 -8.00
N ARG A 20 0.11 -0.61 -7.89
CA ARG A 20 0.32 0.16 -6.65
C ARG A 20 -0.62 -0.22 -5.51
N ASP A 21 -1.86 -0.56 -5.85
CA ASP A 21 -2.84 -1.10 -4.91
C ASP A 21 -2.45 -2.52 -4.45
N PHE A 22 -1.98 -3.35 -5.39
CA PHE A 22 -1.66 -4.75 -5.20
C PHE A 22 -0.27 -5.00 -4.56
N THR A 23 0.75 -4.20 -4.89
CA THR A 23 2.09 -4.21 -4.24
C THR A 23 2.08 -3.55 -2.88
N GLY A 24 0.96 -2.95 -2.47
CA GLY A 24 0.84 -2.33 -1.17
C GLY A 24 1.55 -0.97 -1.06
N GLU A 25 1.95 -0.34 -2.16
CA GLU A 25 2.34 1.08 -2.14
C GLU A 25 1.17 1.97 -1.65
N SER A 26 -0.08 1.56 -1.87
CA SER A 26 -1.27 2.21 -1.28
C SER A 26 -1.56 1.79 0.17
N ALA A 27 -0.78 0.87 0.75
CA ALA A 27 -1.05 0.37 2.10
C ALA A 27 -0.80 1.42 3.17
N TYR A 28 0.14 2.34 2.93
CA TYR A 28 0.36 3.49 3.80
C TYR A 28 -0.82 4.45 3.75
N ASP A 29 -1.32 4.78 2.56
CA ASP A 29 -2.52 5.64 2.41
C ASP A 29 -3.73 5.03 3.11
N ARG A 30 -3.98 3.73 2.91
CA ARG A 30 -5.04 3.01 3.62
C ARG A 30 -4.86 3.02 5.14
N TYR A 31 -3.62 2.89 5.62
CA TYR A 31 -3.30 3.02 7.04
C TYR A 31 -3.62 4.41 7.56
N VAL A 32 -3.20 5.47 6.87
CA VAL A 32 -3.47 6.86 7.23
C VAL A 32 -4.98 7.15 7.24
N GLN A 33 -5.70 6.73 6.20
CA GLN A 33 -7.15 6.93 6.11
C GLN A 33 -7.91 6.24 7.23
N ARG A 34 -7.48 5.03 7.61
CA ARG A 34 -8.01 4.33 8.77
C ARG A 34 -7.62 5.03 10.07
N HIS A 35 -6.35 5.42 10.23
CA HIS A 35 -5.85 6.11 11.42
C HIS A 35 -6.57 7.44 11.65
N ARG A 36 -6.84 8.21 10.59
CA ARG A 36 -7.60 9.47 10.70
C ARG A 36 -9.06 9.27 11.10
N ARG A 37 -9.64 8.10 10.79
CA ARG A 37 -11.01 7.74 11.21
C ARG A 37 -11.05 7.26 12.66
N GLU A 38 -10.08 6.45 13.07
CA GLU A 38 -10.03 5.83 14.40
C GLU A 38 -9.38 6.74 15.46
N HIS A 39 -8.41 7.54 15.05
CA HIS A 39 -7.61 8.43 15.89
C HIS A 39 -7.48 9.82 15.24
N PRO A 40 -8.56 10.62 15.23
CA PRO A 40 -8.51 11.97 14.65
C PRO A 40 -7.56 12.92 15.40
N ASP A 41 -7.28 12.65 16.68
CA ASP A 41 -6.42 13.47 17.56
C ASP A 41 -4.92 13.12 17.48
N HIS A 42 -4.54 12.05 16.75
CA HIS A 42 -3.15 11.61 16.68
C HIS A 42 -2.61 11.63 15.24
N ALA A 43 -1.37 12.08 15.10
CA ALA A 43 -0.71 12.06 13.80
C ALA A 43 -0.39 10.59 13.43
N PRO A 44 -0.67 10.17 12.18
CA PRO A 44 -0.27 8.86 11.73
C PRO A 44 1.26 8.74 11.74
N MET A 45 1.77 7.52 11.94
CA MET A 45 3.19 7.22 11.79
C MET A 45 3.67 7.57 10.38
N THR A 46 4.96 7.89 10.22
CA THR A 46 5.51 8.17 8.88
C THR A 46 5.55 6.91 8.02
N GLU A 47 5.60 7.06 6.69
CA GLU A 47 5.63 5.94 5.74
C GLU A 47 6.77 4.96 6.05
N ARG A 48 7.96 5.47 6.38
CA ARG A 48 9.12 4.64 6.73
C ARG A 48 8.92 3.85 8.02
N GLU A 49 8.29 4.46 9.03
CA GLU A 49 7.99 3.79 10.30
C GLU A 49 6.92 2.72 10.11
N PHE A 50 5.91 2.98 9.28
CA PHE A 50 4.89 2.01 8.92
C PHE A 50 5.48 0.77 8.24
N TRP A 51 6.37 0.96 7.26
CA TRP A 51 7.03 -0.16 6.59
C TRP A 51 7.96 -0.93 7.53
N ARG A 52 8.67 -0.24 8.42
CA ARG A 52 9.52 -0.89 9.44
C ARG A 52 8.69 -1.70 10.44
N ALA A 53 7.58 -1.15 10.91
CA ALA A 53 6.67 -1.85 11.83
C ALA A 53 6.04 -3.07 11.17
N ARG A 54 5.67 -2.96 9.88
CA ARG A 54 5.17 -4.09 9.10
C ARG A 54 6.24 -5.15 8.87
N ALA A 55 7.46 -4.77 8.53
CA ALA A 55 8.57 -5.72 8.39
C ALA A 55 8.82 -6.49 9.71
N ARG A 56 8.86 -5.77 10.84
CA ARG A 56 8.95 -6.39 12.16
C ARG A 56 7.77 -7.33 12.44
N GLN A 57 6.55 -6.89 12.12
CA GLN A 57 5.37 -7.72 12.28
C GLN A 57 5.44 -8.96 11.40
N ASP A 58 5.96 -8.87 10.17
CA ASP A 58 6.16 -10.02 9.29
C ASP A 58 7.18 -10.99 9.91
N GLU A 59 8.32 -10.46 10.39
CA GLU A 59 9.36 -11.22 11.11
C GLU A 59 8.81 -11.91 12.38
N GLU A 60 8.00 -11.22 13.19
CA GLU A 60 7.35 -11.76 14.39
C GLU A 60 6.19 -12.71 14.07
N ASN A 61 5.52 -12.52 12.92
CA ASN A 61 4.42 -13.35 12.45
C ASN A 61 4.92 -14.54 11.60
N ILE A 62 6.24 -14.70 11.45
CA ILE A 62 6.85 -15.97 11.04
C ILE A 62 6.72 -16.95 12.22
N GLN A 63 5.57 -17.63 12.24
CA GLN A 63 5.33 -18.91 12.90
C GLN A 63 5.17 -18.91 14.43
N THR A 64 3.97 -18.57 14.91
CA THR A 64 3.35 -19.33 16.03
C THR A 64 2.56 -20.54 15.52
N GLY A 65 3.02 -21.16 14.43
CA GLY A 65 2.61 -22.52 14.06
C GLY A 65 3.49 -23.51 14.80
N CYS A 66 3.34 -23.57 16.13
CA CYS A 66 3.97 -24.61 16.93
C CYS A 66 2.97 -25.76 17.09
N CYS A 67 3.19 -26.82 16.31
CA CYS A 67 2.58 -28.15 16.37
C CYS A 67 1.08 -28.27 16.04
#